data_AF-A0A661VRJ3-F1
#
_entry.id   AF-A0A661VRJ3-F1
#
_cell.length_a   1.000
_cell.length_b   1.000
_cell.length_c   1.000
_cell.angle_alpha   90.00
_cell.angle_beta   90.00
_cell.angle_gamma   90.00
#
_symmetry.space_group_name_H-M   'P 1'
#
loop_
_entity.id
_entity.type
_entity.pdbx_description
1 polymer ?
#
loop_
_entity_poly.entity_id
_entity_poly.type
_entity_poly.pdbx_seq_one_letter_code
_entity_poly.pdbx_strand_id
1 'polypeptide(L)' 'MRVIESGIGELIQPPDLDAFREWNREKKSRALVDKVMTEAEAVSRFVYDGCYIGTELYG' A
#
# COMPACT_ATOMS: atom_id res chain seq x y z
N MET A 1 -21.57 6.96 -20.67
CA MET A 1 -20.96 6.57 -19.38
C MET A 1 -21.28 7.66 -18.37
N ARG A 2 -21.85 7.32 -17.20
CA ARG A 2 -22.15 8.29 -16.13
C ARG A 2 -21.05 8.20 -15.08
N VAL A 3 -20.22 9.23 -14.99
CA VAL A 3 -19.19 9.34 -13.95
C VAL A 3 -19.87 9.77 -12.64
N ILE A 4 -19.69 9.00 -11.58
CA ILE A 4 -20.27 9.27 -10.25
C ILE A 4 -19.32 10.08 -9.36
N GLU A 5 -18.01 9.88 -9.52
CA GLU A 5 -16.95 10.61 -8.82
C GLU A 5 -15.62 10.46 -9.58
N SER A 6 -14.70 11.41 -9.43
CA SER A 6 -13.36 11.38 -10.03
C SER A 6 -12.30 11.84 -9.03
N GLY A 7 -11.23 11.06 -8.88
CA GLY A 7 -10.07 11.43 -8.06
C GLY A 7 -9.15 12.46 -8.72
N ILE A 8 -8.08 12.83 -7.99
CA ILE A 8 -7.04 13.75 -8.46
C ILE A 8 -5.78 12.92 -8.80
N GLY A 9 -5.23 13.12 -9.99
CA GLY A 9 -4.00 12.45 -10.44
C GLY A 9 -4.23 11.12 -11.15
N GLU A 10 -3.13 10.48 -11.55
CA GLU A 10 -3.17 9.18 -12.22
C GLU A 10 -3.32 8.05 -11.20
N LEU A 11 -4.14 7.05 -11.53
CA LEU A 11 -4.36 5.87 -10.69
C LEU A 11 -3.09 5.04 -10.52
N ILE A 12 -2.25 4.97 -11.56
CA ILE A 12 -0.97 4.28 -11.55
C ILE A 12 0.11 5.33 -11.74
N GLN A 13 0.95 5.53 -10.72
CA GLN A 13 2.05 6.47 -10.76
C GLN A 13 3.38 5.72 -10.75
N PRO A 14 4.42 6.24 -11.43
CA PRO A 14 5.75 5.68 -11.30
C PRO A 14 6.23 5.82 -9.84
N PRO A 15 6.90 4.79 -9.28
CA PRO A 15 7.40 4.89 -7.92
C PRO A 15 8.50 5.95 -7.83
N ASP A 16 8.48 6.76 -6.76
CA ASP A 16 9.62 7.60 -6.39
C ASP A 16 10.74 6.72 -5.82
N LEU A 17 11.75 6.45 -6.65
CA LEU A 17 12.84 5.56 -6.30
C LEU A 17 13.78 6.13 -5.24
N ASP A 18 13.92 7.46 -5.16
CA ASP A 18 14.84 8.08 -4.22
C ASP A 18 14.22 8.15 -2.83
N ALA A 19 12.94 8.54 -2.74
CA ALA A 19 12.18 8.45 -1.48
C ALA A 19 12.11 7.00 -0.97
N PHE A 20 11.90 6.03 -1.86
CA PHE A 20 11.89 4.61 -1.48
C PHE A 20 13.25 4.14 -0.94
N ARG A 21 14.36 4.55 -1.56
CA ARG A 21 15.71 4.21 -1.10
C ARG A 21 16.02 4.82 0.26
N GLU A 22 15.63 6.08 0.47
CA GLU A 22 15.78 6.77 1.75
C GLU A 22 15.00 6.06 2.85
N TRP A 23 13.72 5.77 2.63
CA TRP A 23 12.88 5.08 3.60
C TRP A 23 13.45 3.70 3.99
N ASN A 24 13.93 2.94 3.01
CA ASN A 24 14.56 1.64 3.26
C ASN A 24 15.86 1.74 4.07
N ARG A 25 16.62 2.85 3.95
CA ARG A 25 17.83 3.08 4.75
C ARG A 25 17.50 3.52 6.17
N GLU A 26 16.56 4.46 6.29
CA GLU A 26 16.32 5.23 7.52
C GLU A 26 15.28 4.59 8.44
N LYS A 27 14.24 3.96 7.88
CA LYS A 27 13.02 3.58 8.62
C LYS A 27 12.75 2.08 8.62
N LYS A 28 13.09 1.38 7.54
CA LYS A 28 12.85 -0.06 7.45
C LYS A 28 13.77 -0.84 8.38
N SER A 29 13.19 -1.55 9.35
CA SER A 29 13.94 -2.48 10.19
C SER A 29 14.61 -3.57 9.34
N ARG A 30 15.87 -3.87 9.66
CA ARG A 30 16.65 -4.97 9.05
C ARG A 30 16.52 -6.28 9.81
N ALA A 31 15.81 -6.29 10.94
CA ALA A 31 15.62 -7.48 11.75
C ALA A 31 14.67 -8.47 11.07
N LEU A 32 14.87 -9.77 11.34
CA LEU A 32 13.89 -10.79 11.01
C LEU A 32 12.77 -10.71 12.05
N VAL A 33 11.63 -10.20 11.61
CA VAL A 33 10.41 -10.10 12.43
C VAL A 33 9.37 -11.04 11.88
N ASP A 34 8.65 -11.72 12.77
CA ASP A 34 7.48 -12.46 12.37
C ASP A 34 6.39 -11.50 11.90
N LYS A 35 5.75 -11.83 10.79
CA LYS A 35 4.71 -11.05 10.13
C LYS A 35 3.41 -11.83 9.96
N VAL A 36 3.34 -13.06 10.47
CA VAL A 36 2.12 -13.87 10.43
C VAL A 36 1.06 -13.20 11.31
N MET A 37 -0.14 -13.11 10.77
CA MET A 37 -1.34 -12.64 11.48
C MET A 37 -2.58 -13.20 10.79
N THR A 38 -3.72 -13.12 11.48
CA THR A 38 -5.02 -13.44 10.89
C THR A 38 -5.45 -12.36 9.88
N GLU A 39 -6.38 -12.71 8.99
CA GLU A 39 -6.94 -11.75 8.03
C GLU A 39 -7.63 -10.57 8.75
N ALA A 40 -8.41 -10.83 9.81
CA ALA A 40 -9.06 -9.79 10.61
C ALA A 40 -8.06 -8.81 11.26
N GLU A 41 -6.92 -9.32 11.77
CA GLU A 41 -5.84 -8.48 12.29
C GLU A 41 -5.19 -7.64 11.19
N ALA A 42 -4.99 -8.20 10.00
CA ALA A 42 -4.44 -7.45 8.88
C ALA A 42 -5.38 -6.31 8.44
N VAL A 43 -6.68 -6.60 8.30
CA VAL A 43 -7.68 -5.61 7.92
C VAL A 43 -7.74 -4.48 8.95
N SER A 44 -7.86 -4.80 10.24
CA SER A 44 -7.95 -3.79 11.30
C SER A 44 -6.70 -2.91 11.43
N ARG A 45 -5.52 -3.43 11.09
CA ARG A 45 -4.24 -2.70 11.18
C ARG A 45 -3.90 -1.88 9.94
N PHE A 46 -4.38 -2.27 8.77
CA PHE A 46 -3.87 -1.73 7.49
C PHE A 46 -4.94 -1.17 6.55
N VAL A 47 -6.23 -1.41 6.82
CA VAL A 47 -7.32 -0.91 5.97
C VAL A 47 -8.09 0.16 6.74
N TYR A 48 -8.27 1.31 6.11
CA TYR A 48 -8.92 2.48 6.68
C TYR A 48 -10.01 2.99 5.74
N ASP A 49 -10.92 3.81 6.26
CA ASP A 49 -11.92 4.47 5.43
C ASP A 49 -11.24 5.31 4.34
N GLY A 50 -11.74 5.20 3.11
CA GLY A 50 -11.16 5.85 1.93
C GLY A 50 -9.96 5.14 1.28
N CYS A 51 -9.51 3.99 1.79
CA CYS A 51 -8.48 3.20 1.11
C CYS A 51 -8.99 2.62 -0.23
N TYR A 52 -8.13 2.69 -1.25
CA TYR A 52 -8.28 1.86 -2.46
C TYR A 52 -7.55 0.53 -2.26
N ILE A 53 -8.20 -0.58 -2.59
CA ILE A 53 -7.63 -1.93 -2.47
C ILE A 53 -7.22 -2.42 -3.85
N GLY A 54 -5.92 -2.66 -4.03
CA GLY A 54 -5.39 -3.34 -5.21
C GLY A 54 -5.23 -4.83 -4.92
N THR A 55 -5.85 -5.68 -5.72
CA THR A 55 -5.60 -7.12 -5.71
C THR A 55 -4.91 -7.50 -7.00
N GLU A 56 -3.78 -8.19 -6.90
CA GLU A 56 -3.13 -8.78 -8.06
C GLU A 56 -3.63 -10.23 -8.23
N LEU A 57 -3.89 -10.62 -9.48
CA LEU A 57 -4.51 -11.90 -9.82
C LEU A 57 -3.51 -12.90 -10.47
N TYR A 58 -2.26 -12.49 -10.66
CA TYR A 58 -1.23 -13.25 -11.38
C TYR A 58 0.17 -12.82 -10.93
N GLY A 59 0.72 -13.54 -9.94
CA GLY A 59 2.10 -13.37 -9.46
C GLY A 59 3.16 -13.90 -10.42
#